data_AF-A0A812LLI9-F1
#
_entry.id   AF-A0A812LLI9-F1
#
_cell.length_a   1.000
_cell.length_b   1.000
_cell.length_c   1.000
_cell.angle_alpha   90.00
_cell.angle_beta   90.00
_cell.angle_gamma   90.00
#
_symmetry.space_group_name_H-M   'P 1'
#
loop_
_entity.id
_entity.type
_entity.pdbx_description
1 polymer ?
#
loop_
_entity_poly.entity_id
_entity_poly.type
_entity_poly.pdbx_seq_one_letter_code
_entity_poly.pdbx_strand_id
1 'polypeptide(L)'
;MNATTSTQLNAQIKPSFATLAAEAKPGAHHVWNDPSVLPVLDLQSGAEDQQPEAWGLHPFFDRLLRTDVSPGAATGVPLLVPINLLQVPTSVRDLDEVHRALQLCEILCAKLAFVGKERCKFSPYLRVSLLQHVFTELIPLPLGHCLRLGCSTPADDASCAIGARLSWKFASWVQNELLLILRRLAEHFAAASCMLANNKGFDATKITVFGSIAAIADRVARTTVRRSRDTGAEEGPSALTEALNGTLGGRPVAIDPNTFLVQSETIETAAPELNLARTAICAYFCEVLNHYEIKKLKDETLFDWDTYGWMMYVEREKGLERVVKQMCAKHLLETGKDWGKLVAGNQSENAYLVRTWPEFAALRDIIFFWKYFMCTDLRVFPDISSWSLQAAYLTWNVANESEVFGPPTNRGVAWPAWTGREFGRFSVPQSF
;
A
#
# COMPACT_ATOMS: atom_id res chain seq x y z
N MET A 1 13.79 -1.49 85.79
CA MET A 1 13.07 -2.58 85.10
C MET A 1 14.02 -3.20 84.09
N ASN A 2 14.52 -4.38 84.47
CA ASN A 2 15.13 -5.50 83.75
C ASN A 2 15.56 -5.33 82.28
N ALA A 3 16.66 -5.89 81.78
CA ALA A 3 17.84 -6.56 82.33
C ALA A 3 18.76 -6.87 81.11
N THR A 4 20.10 -6.78 81.30
CA THR A 4 21.15 -7.74 80.88
C THR A 4 21.07 -8.39 79.47
N THR A 5 22.11 -8.54 78.63
CA THR A 5 23.56 -8.64 78.84
C THR A 5 24.24 -8.88 77.47
N SER A 6 25.51 -8.44 77.36
CA SER A 6 26.71 -9.03 76.72
C SER A 6 26.56 -10.09 75.60
N THR A 7 27.44 -10.24 74.61
CA THR A 7 28.92 -10.37 74.65
C THR A 7 29.34 -10.56 73.17
N GLN A 8 30.32 -9.82 72.62
CA GLN A 8 31.71 -10.30 72.37
C GLN A 8 31.81 -11.51 71.41
N LEU A 9 32.82 -11.71 70.56
CA LEU A 9 34.01 -11.00 70.11
C LEU A 9 34.52 -11.83 68.90
N ASN A 10 35.29 -11.19 68.02
CA ASN A 10 36.52 -11.72 67.41
C ASN A 10 36.51 -13.12 66.73
N ALA A 11 36.80 -13.11 65.42
CA ALA A 11 38.13 -13.46 64.89
C ALA A 11 38.16 -14.97 64.53
N GLN A 12 39.00 -15.53 63.70
CA GLN A 12 40.20 -15.13 62.97
C GLN A 12 40.57 -16.39 62.13
N ILE A 13 41.43 -16.22 61.12
CA ILE A 13 42.42 -17.21 60.64
C ILE A 13 41.84 -18.39 59.81
N LYS A 14 41.98 -18.40 58.46
CA LYS A 14 43.15 -18.71 57.60
C LYS A 14 43.42 -20.23 57.38
N PRO A 15 44.09 -20.59 56.26
CA PRO A 15 43.78 -21.74 55.40
C PRO A 15 44.76 -22.92 55.57
N SER A 16 44.50 -24.06 54.94
CA SER A 16 45.52 -25.10 54.74
C SER A 16 45.12 -26.07 53.62
N PHE A 17 45.92 -26.13 52.54
CA PHE A 17 46.86 -27.22 52.23
C PHE A 17 46.21 -28.50 51.66
N ALA A 18 46.43 -28.67 50.34
CA ALA A 18 47.03 -29.84 49.70
C ALA A 18 46.30 -31.20 49.72
N THR A 19 46.66 -31.99 48.68
CA THR A 19 46.40 -33.42 48.45
C THR A 19 44.96 -33.74 48.00
N LEU A 20 44.72 -34.27 46.79
CA LEU A 20 45.31 -35.49 46.24
C LEU A 20 45.36 -35.45 44.70
N ALA A 21 46.54 -35.80 44.19
CA ALA A 21 46.73 -36.37 42.88
C ALA A 21 46.25 -37.82 42.86
N ALA A 22 46.03 -38.31 41.63
CA ALA A 22 46.02 -39.71 41.20
C ALA A 22 44.72 -40.50 41.38
N GLU A 23 44.04 -40.71 40.26
CA GLU A 23 43.89 -42.07 39.72
C GLU A 23 43.86 -42.00 38.18
N ALA A 24 45.03 -42.23 37.58
CA ALA A 24 45.14 -42.58 36.17
C ALA A 24 45.09 -44.10 36.05
N LYS A 25 44.08 -44.64 35.33
CA LYS A 25 44.07 -45.97 34.72
C LYS A 25 43.03 -46.00 33.59
N PRO A 26 43.16 -46.90 32.61
CA PRO A 26 44.20 -46.95 31.59
C PRO A 26 43.56 -46.80 30.19
N GLY A 27 44.38 -46.50 29.16
CA GLY A 27 43.92 -46.59 27.78
C GLY A 27 43.41 -48.00 27.46
N ALA A 28 42.12 -48.10 27.13
CA ALA A 28 41.53 -49.31 26.57
C ALA A 28 41.32 -49.07 25.07
N HIS A 29 42.27 -49.60 24.31
CA HIS A 29 42.17 -50.02 22.91
C HIS A 29 40.76 -49.93 22.30
N HIS A 30 40.61 -49.08 21.28
CA HIS A 30 39.49 -49.20 20.35
C HIS A 30 39.59 -50.54 19.61
N VAL A 31 38.81 -51.52 20.08
CA VAL A 31 38.59 -52.79 19.38
C VAL A 31 37.63 -52.50 18.23
N TRP A 32 38.17 -52.21 17.04
CA TRP A 32 37.41 -52.08 15.79
C TRP A 32 37.21 -53.45 15.11
N ASN A 33 36.74 -54.47 15.82
CA ASN A 33 36.65 -55.82 15.26
C ASN A 33 35.36 -56.57 15.63
N ASP A 34 34.21 -55.90 15.55
CA ASP A 34 32.94 -56.62 15.44
C ASP A 34 31.97 -55.90 14.48
N PRO A 35 31.74 -56.42 13.25
CA PRO A 35 30.81 -55.81 12.30
C PRO A 35 29.33 -56.04 12.65
N SER A 36 29.02 -56.71 13.78
CA SER A 36 27.64 -57.00 14.19
C SER A 36 27.06 -56.02 15.22
N VAL A 37 27.84 -55.05 15.72
CA VAL A 37 27.37 -54.06 16.69
C VAL A 37 27.28 -52.68 16.02
N LEU A 38 26.05 -52.27 15.68
CA LEU A 38 25.79 -50.89 15.26
C LEU A 38 26.04 -49.95 16.45
N PRO A 39 26.73 -48.81 16.26
CA PRO A 39 26.87 -47.81 17.31
C PRO A 39 25.49 -47.29 17.69
N VAL A 40 25.11 -47.48 18.95
CA VAL A 40 23.86 -46.95 19.50
C VAL A 40 23.98 -45.43 19.53
N LEU A 41 23.11 -44.75 18.78
CA LEU A 41 23.00 -43.30 18.79
C LEU A 41 22.33 -42.90 20.12
N ASP A 42 23.14 -42.58 21.12
CA ASP A 42 22.67 -42.08 22.41
C ASP A 42 22.19 -40.63 22.26
N LEU A 43 20.86 -40.45 22.20
CA LEU A 43 20.19 -39.15 22.09
C LEU A 43 20.06 -38.43 23.45
N GLN A 44 20.53 -39.03 24.55
CA GLN A 44 20.36 -38.48 25.90
C GLN A 44 21.64 -37.87 26.49
N SER A 45 22.82 -38.19 25.98
CA SER A 45 24.10 -37.65 26.48
C SER A 45 24.49 -36.28 25.93
N GLY A 46 23.74 -35.71 24.99
CA GLY A 46 24.05 -34.40 24.37
C GLY A 46 23.78 -33.17 25.24
N ALA A 47 23.39 -33.32 26.50
CA ALA A 47 22.98 -32.20 27.35
C ALA A 47 24.11 -31.59 28.21
N GLU A 48 25.23 -32.29 28.46
CA GLU A 48 26.22 -31.82 29.46
C GLU A 48 27.67 -31.69 28.97
N ASP A 49 28.05 -32.23 27.81
CA ASP A 49 29.39 -32.06 27.26
C ASP A 49 29.39 -31.19 25.98
N GLN A 50 29.14 -29.89 26.15
CA GLN A 50 29.56 -28.91 25.13
C GLN A 50 31.09 -28.79 25.20
N GLN A 51 31.79 -29.64 24.44
CA GLN A 51 33.20 -29.40 24.17
C GLN A 51 33.37 -27.99 23.56
N PRO A 52 34.37 -27.21 24.01
CA PRO A 52 34.63 -25.91 23.41
C PRO A 52 34.92 -26.10 21.92
N GLU A 53 34.08 -25.46 21.14
CA GLU A 53 33.94 -25.52 19.69
C GLU A 53 35.28 -25.72 18.98
N ALA A 54 35.38 -26.71 18.09
CA ALA A 54 36.52 -26.85 17.19
C ALA A 54 36.39 -25.81 16.06
N TRP A 55 36.88 -24.59 16.29
CA TRP A 55 36.86 -23.41 15.40
C TRP A 55 37.63 -23.57 14.05
N GLY A 56 37.87 -24.79 13.56
CA GLY A 56 38.77 -25.02 12.42
C GLY A 56 38.29 -25.99 11.34
N LEU A 57 37.16 -26.69 11.52
CA LEU A 57 36.82 -27.81 10.63
C LEU A 57 35.89 -27.47 9.46
N HIS A 58 35.25 -26.29 9.44
CA HIS A 58 34.27 -25.95 8.40
C HIS A 58 34.34 -24.48 7.93
N PRO A 59 35.35 -24.09 7.14
CA PRO A 59 35.36 -22.76 6.54
C PRO A 59 34.09 -22.58 5.68
N PHE A 60 33.39 -21.45 5.86
CA PHE A 60 32.11 -21.06 5.22
C PHE A 60 30.81 -21.67 5.78
N PHE A 61 30.87 -22.55 6.79
CA PHE A 61 29.65 -23.08 7.45
C PHE A 61 29.24 -22.30 8.70
N ASP A 62 29.98 -21.27 9.07
CA ASP A 62 29.69 -20.40 10.23
C ASP A 62 28.27 -19.78 10.18
N ARG A 63 27.69 -19.63 8.97
CA ARG A 63 26.30 -19.18 8.80
C ARG A 63 25.25 -20.21 9.21
N LEU A 64 25.58 -21.49 9.19
CA LEU A 64 24.68 -22.60 9.52
C LEU A 64 24.76 -23.00 11.00
N LEU A 65 25.76 -22.51 11.73
CA LEU A 65 25.89 -22.64 13.20
C LEU A 65 25.11 -21.55 13.96
N ARG A 66 24.23 -20.81 13.28
CA ARG A 66 23.35 -19.84 13.95
C ARG A 66 22.36 -20.60 14.82
N THR A 67 22.17 -20.13 16.05
CA THR A 67 21.13 -20.64 16.93
C THR A 67 19.77 -20.46 16.27
N ASP A 68 19.03 -21.57 16.12
CA ASP A 68 17.67 -21.53 15.62
C ASP A 68 16.83 -20.64 16.53
N VAL A 69 16.15 -19.66 15.94
CA VAL A 69 15.19 -18.84 16.67
C VAL A 69 14.02 -19.73 17.02
N SER A 70 13.84 -20.01 18.31
CA SER A 70 12.68 -20.77 18.79
C SER A 70 11.39 -20.18 18.20
N PRO A 71 10.56 -20.97 17.50
CA PRO A 71 9.36 -20.48 16.81
C PRO A 71 8.26 -19.99 17.78
N GLY A 72 8.52 -20.03 19.10
CA GLY A 72 7.55 -19.72 20.13
C GLY A 72 6.67 -20.91 20.49
N ALA A 73 5.81 -20.74 21.50
CA ALA A 73 4.86 -21.77 21.93
C ALA A 73 3.76 -21.95 20.88
N ALA A 74 3.37 -23.21 20.64
CA ALA A 74 2.28 -23.55 19.72
C ALA A 74 0.95 -22.97 20.22
N THR A 75 0.46 -21.93 19.55
CA THR A 75 -0.88 -21.37 19.81
C THR A 75 -1.91 -22.12 18.98
N GLY A 76 -3.05 -22.44 19.62
CA GLY A 76 -4.19 -23.11 18.98
C GLY A 76 -4.56 -22.45 17.65
N VAL A 77 -4.80 -23.28 16.63
CA VAL A 77 -5.01 -22.85 15.26
C VAL A 77 -6.52 -22.73 15.01
N PRO A 78 -7.10 -21.53 14.80
CA PRO A 78 -8.38 -21.45 14.10
C PRO A 78 -8.17 -21.98 12.68
N LEU A 79 -9.15 -22.74 12.17
CA LEU A 79 -9.11 -23.45 10.88
C LEU A 79 -8.36 -22.64 9.80
N LEU A 80 -7.14 -23.07 9.46
CA LEU A 80 -6.29 -22.38 8.49
C LEU A 80 -6.84 -22.67 7.09
N VAL A 81 -7.44 -21.65 6.47
CA VAL A 81 -7.81 -21.72 5.05
C VAL A 81 -6.53 -21.53 4.24
N PRO A 82 -6.10 -22.52 3.43
CA PRO A 82 -4.91 -22.37 2.60
C PRO A 82 -5.08 -21.18 1.65
N ILE A 83 -4.09 -20.29 1.63
CA ILE A 83 -4.04 -19.15 0.72
C ILE A 83 -3.25 -19.58 -0.50
N ASN A 84 -3.94 -19.74 -1.63
CA ASN A 84 -3.29 -20.05 -2.89
C ASN A 84 -3.19 -18.77 -3.74
N LEU A 85 -2.00 -18.16 -3.76
CA LEU A 85 -1.72 -16.97 -4.56
C LEU A 85 -1.74 -17.25 -6.07
N LEU A 86 -1.55 -18.51 -6.47
CA LEU A 86 -1.62 -18.95 -7.87
C LEU A 86 -3.05 -19.06 -8.41
N GLN A 87 -4.06 -18.72 -7.60
CA GLN A 87 -5.44 -18.61 -8.09
C GLN A 87 -5.61 -17.40 -9.01
N VAL A 88 -4.74 -16.40 -8.91
CA VAL A 88 -4.75 -15.25 -9.81
C VAL A 88 -4.45 -15.73 -11.24
N PRO A 89 -5.24 -15.30 -12.25
CA PRO A 89 -5.01 -15.73 -13.62
C PRO A 89 -3.66 -15.23 -14.13
N THR A 90 -3.07 -15.96 -15.09
CA THR A 90 -1.79 -15.60 -15.71
C THR A 90 -1.94 -14.52 -16.79
N SER A 91 -3.12 -14.36 -17.36
CA SER A 91 -3.43 -13.34 -18.36
C SER A 91 -4.91 -12.99 -18.31
N VAL A 92 -5.25 -11.74 -18.62
CA VAL A 92 -6.62 -11.27 -18.76
C VAL A 92 -6.84 -10.74 -20.18
N ARG A 93 -7.98 -11.07 -20.78
CA ARG A 93 -8.35 -10.69 -22.15
C ARG A 93 -9.52 -9.73 -22.21
N ASP A 94 -10.40 -9.80 -21.22
CA ASP A 94 -11.63 -9.03 -21.16
C ASP A 94 -11.77 -8.27 -19.83
N LEU A 95 -12.59 -7.22 -19.83
CA LEU A 95 -12.87 -6.46 -18.61
C LEU A 95 -13.52 -7.31 -17.52
N ASP A 96 -14.34 -8.28 -17.89
CA ASP A 96 -14.96 -9.17 -16.90
C ASP A 96 -13.92 -10.05 -16.21
N GLU A 97 -12.86 -10.44 -16.93
CA GLU A 97 -11.71 -11.14 -16.36
C GLU A 97 -10.88 -10.22 -15.47
N VAL A 98 -10.68 -8.96 -15.87
CA VAL A 98 -10.02 -7.94 -15.02
C VAL A 98 -10.81 -7.76 -13.72
N HIS A 99 -12.12 -7.59 -13.79
CA HIS A 99 -12.98 -7.44 -12.62
C HIS A 99 -12.87 -8.65 -11.69
N ARG A 100 -12.99 -9.88 -12.21
CA ARG A 100 -12.81 -11.11 -11.42
C ARG A 100 -11.42 -11.23 -10.81
N ALA A 101 -10.36 -10.87 -11.56
CA ALA A 101 -8.99 -10.91 -11.08
C ALA A 101 -8.76 -9.91 -9.94
N LEU A 102 -9.30 -8.69 -10.04
CA LEU A 102 -9.25 -7.68 -8.99
C LEU A 102 -10.00 -8.11 -7.73
N GLN A 103 -11.21 -8.67 -7.88
CA GLN A 103 -11.98 -9.22 -6.76
C GLN A 103 -11.22 -10.35 -6.05
N LEU A 104 -10.63 -11.26 -6.80
CA LEU A 104 -9.84 -12.34 -6.24
C LEU A 104 -8.58 -11.80 -5.53
N CYS A 105 -7.89 -10.83 -6.13
CA CYS A 105 -6.74 -10.16 -5.54
C CYS A 105 -7.12 -9.52 -4.20
N GLU A 106 -8.28 -8.85 -4.12
CA GLU A 106 -8.78 -8.25 -2.88
C GLU A 106 -8.97 -9.31 -1.79
N ILE A 107 -9.65 -10.42 -2.11
CA ILE A 107 -9.87 -11.52 -1.17
C ILE A 107 -8.54 -12.09 -0.68
N LEU A 108 -7.56 -12.26 -1.57
CA LEU A 108 -6.23 -12.76 -1.22
C LEU A 108 -5.47 -11.77 -0.33
N CYS A 109 -5.50 -10.48 -0.65
CA CYS A 109 -4.90 -9.42 0.18
C CYS A 109 -5.52 -9.36 1.58
N ALA A 110 -6.85 -9.51 1.69
CA ALA A 110 -7.55 -9.56 2.97
C ALA A 110 -7.16 -10.79 3.81
N LYS A 111 -7.11 -11.98 3.18
CA LYS A 111 -6.63 -13.21 3.84
C LYS A 111 -5.19 -13.07 4.32
N LEU A 112 -4.30 -12.53 3.48
CA LEU A 112 -2.91 -12.27 3.85
C LEU A 112 -2.81 -11.26 5.02
N ALA A 113 -3.60 -10.19 4.99
CA ALA A 113 -3.60 -9.20 6.07
C ALA A 113 -4.02 -9.80 7.42
N PHE A 114 -4.99 -10.71 7.42
CA PHE A 114 -5.41 -11.44 8.62
C PHE A 114 -4.30 -12.37 9.14
N VAL A 115 -3.77 -13.24 8.28
CA VAL A 115 -2.70 -14.20 8.65
C VAL A 115 -1.40 -13.49 9.03
N GLY A 116 -1.15 -12.31 8.46
CA GLY A 116 0.06 -11.53 8.68
C GLY A 116 0.23 -11.00 10.11
N LYS A 117 -0.86 -10.77 10.84
CA LYS A 117 -0.81 -10.26 12.23
C LYS A 117 -0.25 -11.29 13.21
N GLU A 118 -0.53 -12.57 12.99
CA GLU A 118 -0.26 -13.60 13.98
C GLU A 118 0.74 -14.67 13.50
N ARG A 119 0.81 -14.94 12.18
CA ARG A 119 1.39 -16.20 11.69
C ARG A 119 2.34 -16.08 10.51
N CYS A 120 2.16 -15.10 9.63
CA CYS A 120 3.04 -14.90 8.48
C CYS A 120 3.75 -13.55 8.55
N LYS A 121 4.96 -13.55 9.11
CA LYS A 121 5.82 -12.35 9.20
C LYS A 121 6.08 -11.70 7.83
N PHE A 122 6.12 -12.51 6.77
CA PHE A 122 6.37 -12.05 5.40
C PHE A 122 5.10 -11.65 4.62
N SER A 123 3.92 -11.65 5.27
CA SER A 123 2.66 -11.26 4.62
C SER A 123 2.69 -9.88 3.94
N PRO A 124 3.32 -8.83 4.51
CA PRO A 124 3.39 -7.52 3.84
C PRO A 124 4.16 -7.59 2.51
N TYR A 125 5.25 -8.36 2.45
CA TYR A 125 5.99 -8.58 1.20
C TYR A 125 5.15 -9.30 0.15
N LEU A 126 4.39 -10.33 0.55
CA LEU A 126 3.51 -11.06 -0.36
C LEU A 126 2.38 -10.17 -0.89
N ARG A 127 1.80 -9.30 -0.05
CA ARG A 127 0.78 -8.33 -0.48
C ARG A 127 1.33 -7.33 -1.49
N VAL A 128 2.50 -6.76 -1.21
CA VAL A 128 3.17 -5.82 -2.12
C VAL A 128 3.49 -6.49 -3.44
N SER A 129 4.08 -7.69 -3.41
CA SER A 129 4.44 -8.44 -4.62
C SER A 129 3.22 -8.83 -5.46
N LEU A 130 2.14 -9.27 -4.81
CA LEU A 130 0.88 -9.59 -5.47
C LEU A 130 0.29 -8.36 -6.17
N LEU A 131 0.22 -7.24 -5.47
CA LEU A 131 -0.36 -5.99 -6.00
C LEU A 131 0.51 -5.40 -7.12
N GLN A 132 1.84 -5.45 -6.98
CA GLN A 132 2.76 -5.08 -8.06
C GLN A 132 2.47 -5.93 -9.30
N HIS A 133 2.49 -7.26 -9.19
CA HIS A 133 2.25 -8.16 -10.31
C HIS A 133 0.90 -7.89 -11.00
N VAL A 134 -0.17 -7.73 -10.22
CA VAL A 134 -1.51 -7.48 -10.75
C VAL A 134 -1.58 -6.17 -11.55
N PHE A 135 -0.94 -5.10 -11.08
CA PHE A 135 -1.03 -3.77 -11.70
C PHE A 135 0.08 -3.43 -12.70
N THR A 136 1.15 -4.22 -12.80
CA THR A 136 2.24 -3.98 -13.76
C THR A 136 2.37 -5.06 -14.82
N GLU A 137 1.91 -6.28 -14.56
CA GLU A 137 2.06 -7.40 -15.51
C GLU A 137 0.71 -7.97 -15.96
N LEU A 138 -0.22 -8.19 -15.03
CA LEU A 138 -1.49 -8.86 -15.35
C LEU A 138 -2.48 -7.94 -16.06
N ILE A 139 -2.82 -6.80 -15.43
CA ILE A 139 -3.84 -5.89 -15.94
C ILE A 139 -3.18 -4.95 -16.95
N PRO A 140 -3.64 -4.91 -18.21
CA PRO A 140 -3.10 -3.98 -19.18
C PRO A 140 -3.51 -2.55 -18.81
N LEU A 141 -2.51 -1.66 -18.73
CA LEU A 141 -2.75 -0.27 -18.43
C LEU A 141 -3.49 0.43 -19.57
N PRO A 142 -4.40 1.37 -19.25
CA PRO A 142 -5.18 2.05 -20.27
C PRO A 142 -4.29 2.96 -21.10
N LEU A 143 -4.53 2.98 -22.41
CA LEU A 143 -4.03 4.03 -23.29
C LEU A 143 -4.94 5.26 -23.22
N GLY A 144 -4.38 6.43 -23.51
CA GLY A 144 -5.17 7.65 -23.62
C GLY A 144 -6.03 7.70 -24.89
N HIS A 145 -6.76 8.81 -25.03
CA HIS A 145 -7.72 8.97 -26.13
C HIS A 145 -7.06 9.20 -27.49
N CYS A 146 -5.85 9.75 -27.52
CA CYS A 146 -5.17 10.15 -28.75
C CYS A 146 -4.55 8.94 -29.48
N LEU A 147 -3.94 8.00 -28.76
CA LEU A 147 -3.43 6.76 -29.36
C LEU A 147 -4.55 5.87 -29.92
N ARG A 148 -5.80 6.06 -29.47
CA ARG A 148 -6.97 5.36 -30.01
C ARG A 148 -7.41 5.88 -31.39
N LEU A 149 -7.17 7.16 -31.69
CA LEU A 149 -7.55 7.78 -32.97
C LEU A 149 -6.60 7.42 -34.12
N GLY A 150 -5.37 7.00 -33.81
CA GLY A 150 -4.40 6.49 -34.79
C GLY A 150 -4.69 5.06 -35.27
N CYS A 151 -5.46 4.27 -34.51
CA CYS A 151 -5.97 2.96 -34.91
C CYS A 151 -7.27 3.14 -35.68
N SER A 152 -7.18 3.57 -36.93
CA SER A 152 -8.35 3.81 -37.79
C SER A 152 -9.02 2.53 -38.30
N THR A 153 -8.47 1.35 -37.97
CA THR A 153 -9.10 0.07 -38.31
C THR A 153 -9.24 -0.84 -37.09
N PRO A 154 -10.35 -1.61 -36.96
CA PRO A 154 -10.52 -2.61 -35.91
C PRO A 154 -9.50 -3.77 -35.99
N ALA A 155 -8.70 -3.85 -37.07
CA ALA A 155 -7.58 -4.78 -37.20
C ALA A 155 -6.31 -4.25 -36.49
N ASP A 156 -6.13 -2.92 -36.42
CA ASP A 156 -4.96 -2.29 -35.77
C ASP A 156 -5.08 -2.28 -34.24
N ASP A 157 -6.31 -2.29 -33.70
CA ASP A 157 -6.59 -2.46 -32.26
C ASP A 157 -6.02 -3.80 -31.71
N ALA A 158 -5.91 -4.84 -32.54
CA ALA A 158 -5.31 -6.12 -32.16
C ALA A 158 -3.76 -6.10 -32.18
N SER A 159 -3.17 -5.16 -32.91
CA SER A 159 -1.73 -5.07 -33.18
C SER A 159 -0.95 -4.19 -32.19
N CYS A 160 -1.64 -3.30 -31.46
CA CYS A 160 -0.99 -2.49 -30.44
C CYS A 160 -0.62 -3.38 -29.25
N ALA A 161 0.68 -3.69 -29.12
CA ALA A 161 1.23 -4.56 -28.07
C ALA A 161 1.08 -3.98 -26.65
N ILE A 162 0.70 -2.70 -26.53
CA ILE A 162 0.65 -1.94 -25.29
C ILE A 162 -0.80 -1.45 -25.13
N GLY A 163 -1.59 -2.06 -24.24
CA GLY A 163 -2.83 -1.46 -23.69
C GLY A 163 -4.10 -1.38 -24.55
N ALA A 164 -4.07 -1.59 -25.87
CA ALA A 164 -5.26 -1.41 -26.74
C ALA A 164 -6.28 -2.58 -26.73
N ARG A 165 -5.96 -3.70 -26.07
CA ARG A 165 -6.79 -4.93 -26.18
C ARG A 165 -8.10 -4.89 -25.40
N LEU A 166 -8.22 -4.04 -24.37
CA LEU A 166 -9.45 -3.94 -23.58
C LEU A 166 -10.38 -2.85 -24.11
N SER A 167 -11.55 -3.27 -24.58
CA SER A 167 -12.68 -2.35 -24.75
C SER A 167 -13.18 -1.96 -23.36
N TRP A 168 -12.79 -0.77 -22.88
CA TRP A 168 -13.15 -0.22 -21.56
C TRP A 168 -14.65 0.09 -21.36
N LYS A 169 -15.58 -0.59 -22.03
CA LYS A 169 -17.03 -0.31 -21.98
C LYS A 169 -17.74 -1.28 -21.03
N PHE A 170 -18.29 -0.78 -19.94
CA PHE A 170 -19.01 -1.56 -18.93
C PHE A 170 -20.37 -0.94 -18.56
N ALA A 171 -21.19 -1.68 -17.80
CA ALA A 171 -22.42 -1.18 -17.21
C ALA A 171 -22.14 -0.23 -16.02
N SER A 172 -23.08 0.66 -15.69
CA SER A 172 -22.88 1.70 -14.66
C SER A 172 -22.51 1.10 -13.29
N TRP A 173 -23.18 0.03 -12.88
CA TRP A 173 -22.89 -0.63 -11.61
C TRP A 173 -21.47 -1.23 -11.54
N VAL A 174 -20.96 -1.77 -12.66
CA VAL A 174 -19.60 -2.31 -12.75
C VAL A 174 -18.55 -1.20 -12.62
N GLN A 175 -18.85 0.00 -13.13
CA GLN A 175 -17.97 1.18 -12.97
C GLN A 175 -17.70 1.48 -11.50
N ASN A 176 -18.77 1.54 -10.71
CA ASN A 176 -18.69 1.86 -9.29
C ASN A 176 -17.99 0.75 -8.51
N GLU A 177 -18.37 -0.51 -8.75
CA GLU A 177 -17.72 -1.67 -8.12
C GLU A 177 -16.21 -1.69 -8.39
N LEU A 178 -15.79 -1.48 -9.64
CA LEU A 178 -14.38 -1.41 -10.01
C LEU A 178 -13.63 -0.32 -9.23
N LEU A 179 -14.17 0.90 -9.17
CA LEU A 179 -13.54 1.99 -8.44
C LEU A 179 -13.42 1.69 -6.94
N LEU A 180 -14.46 1.09 -6.35
CA LEU A 180 -14.44 0.70 -4.94
C LEU A 180 -13.43 -0.42 -4.66
N ILE A 181 -13.30 -1.41 -5.54
CA ILE A 181 -12.28 -2.46 -5.43
C ILE A 181 -10.88 -1.85 -5.55
N LEU A 182 -10.64 -0.99 -6.54
CA LEU A 182 -9.36 -0.31 -6.74
C LEU A 182 -8.95 0.51 -5.52
N ARG A 183 -9.90 1.20 -4.89
CA ARG A 183 -9.67 1.93 -3.63
C ARG A 183 -9.22 0.99 -2.51
N ARG A 184 -9.93 -0.12 -2.29
CA ARG A 184 -9.57 -1.09 -1.23
C ARG A 184 -8.21 -1.73 -1.48
N LEU A 185 -7.87 -2.02 -2.74
CA LEU A 185 -6.55 -2.51 -3.13
C LEU A 185 -5.45 -1.45 -2.90
N ALA A 186 -5.73 -0.18 -3.17
CA ALA A 186 -4.82 0.93 -2.85
C ALA A 186 -4.57 1.03 -1.33
N GLU A 187 -5.62 0.90 -0.51
CA GLU A 187 -5.52 0.87 0.96
C GLU A 187 -4.69 -0.35 1.44
N HIS A 188 -4.91 -1.53 0.83
CA HIS A 188 -4.11 -2.72 1.08
C HIS A 188 -2.63 -2.52 0.73
N PHE A 189 -2.34 -1.86 -0.39
CA PHE A 189 -0.98 -1.58 -0.82
C PHE A 189 -0.31 -0.55 0.09
N ALA A 190 -1.01 0.52 0.47
CA ALA A 190 -0.54 1.56 1.39
C ALA A 190 -0.18 0.96 2.75
N ALA A 191 -1.12 0.22 3.36
CA ALA A 191 -0.89 -0.45 4.64
C ALA A 191 0.31 -1.42 4.57
N ALA A 192 0.47 -2.15 3.45
CA ALA A 192 1.57 -3.11 3.32
C ALA A 192 2.91 -2.40 3.19
N SER A 193 2.93 -1.32 2.40
CA SER A 193 4.11 -0.52 2.13
C SER A 193 4.67 0.13 3.38
N CYS A 194 3.80 0.66 4.26
CA CYS A 194 4.23 1.26 5.53
C CYS A 194 4.74 0.24 6.56
N MET A 195 4.55 -1.06 6.35
CA MET A 195 5.10 -2.13 7.20
C MET A 195 6.50 -2.57 6.76
N LEU A 196 6.96 -2.11 5.59
CA LEU A 196 8.22 -2.52 4.98
C LEU A 196 9.27 -1.42 5.09
N ALA A 197 10.54 -1.81 5.04
CA ALA A 197 11.64 -0.87 5.00
C ALA A 197 11.67 -0.13 3.65
N ASN A 198 11.63 1.19 3.72
CA ASN A 198 11.71 2.05 2.53
C ASN A 198 13.14 2.06 1.98
N ASN A 199 13.24 1.96 0.66
CA ASN A 199 14.48 2.15 -0.09
C ASN A 199 14.11 2.79 -1.44
N LYS A 200 15.09 3.38 -2.13
CA LYS A 200 14.84 4.11 -3.38
C LYS A 200 14.11 3.28 -4.44
N GLY A 201 14.50 2.01 -4.59
CA GLY A 201 13.85 1.09 -5.54
C GLY A 201 12.42 0.74 -5.13
N PHE A 202 12.15 0.63 -3.83
CA PHE A 202 10.81 0.37 -3.32
C PHE A 202 9.92 1.61 -3.40
N ASP A 203 10.47 2.81 -3.21
CA ASP A 203 9.76 4.08 -3.48
C ASP A 203 9.34 4.16 -4.95
N ALA A 204 10.24 3.77 -5.86
CA ALA A 204 9.93 3.64 -7.29
C ALA A 204 8.75 2.71 -7.56
N THR A 205 8.76 1.51 -6.94
CA THR A 205 7.65 0.56 -7.03
C THR A 205 6.37 1.17 -6.50
N LYS A 206 6.39 1.83 -5.34
CA LYS A 206 5.19 2.42 -4.73
C LYS A 206 4.54 3.45 -5.64
N ILE A 207 5.33 4.41 -6.11
CA ILE A 207 4.84 5.50 -6.97
C ILE A 207 4.30 4.95 -8.30
N THR A 208 4.95 3.92 -8.85
CA THR A 208 4.52 3.28 -10.11
C THR A 208 3.23 2.48 -9.93
N VAL A 209 3.13 1.64 -8.88
CA VAL A 209 1.93 0.83 -8.62
C VAL A 209 0.73 1.71 -8.32
N PHE A 210 0.87 2.74 -7.48
CA PHE A 210 -0.23 3.70 -7.27
C PHE A 210 -0.59 4.46 -8.54
N GLY A 211 0.39 4.78 -9.39
CA GLY A 211 0.14 5.42 -10.69
C GLY A 211 -0.64 4.51 -11.64
N SER A 212 -0.34 3.22 -11.64
CA SER A 212 -1.11 2.22 -12.39
C SER A 212 -2.57 2.18 -11.93
N ILE A 213 -2.78 2.12 -10.60
CA ILE A 213 -4.13 2.13 -10.00
C ILE A 213 -4.86 3.44 -10.36
N ALA A 214 -4.19 4.59 -10.27
CA ALA A 214 -4.75 5.89 -10.58
C ALA A 214 -5.11 6.05 -12.06
N ALA A 215 -4.28 5.57 -12.98
CA ALA A 215 -4.55 5.60 -14.42
C ALA A 215 -5.78 4.73 -14.76
N ILE A 216 -5.86 3.53 -14.20
CA ILE A 216 -7.03 2.66 -14.36
C ILE A 216 -8.28 3.32 -13.77
N ALA A 217 -8.18 3.89 -12.57
CA ALA A 217 -9.31 4.56 -11.90
C ALA A 217 -9.82 5.77 -12.69
N ASP A 218 -8.93 6.65 -13.16
CA ASP A 218 -9.31 7.80 -14.00
C ASP A 218 -9.95 7.32 -15.31
N ARG A 219 -9.43 6.26 -15.93
CA ARG A 219 -10.03 5.68 -17.14
C ARG A 219 -11.44 5.15 -16.88
N VAL A 220 -11.61 4.40 -15.81
CA VAL A 220 -12.92 3.86 -15.41
C VAL A 220 -13.89 5.01 -15.10
N ALA A 221 -13.45 6.06 -14.40
CA ALA A 221 -14.27 7.21 -14.08
C ALA A 221 -14.69 8.04 -15.31
N ARG A 222 -13.87 8.10 -16.37
CA ARG A 222 -14.17 8.84 -17.61
C ARG A 222 -14.97 8.06 -18.64
N THR A 223 -15.06 6.74 -18.51
CA THR A 223 -15.70 5.92 -19.54
C THR A 223 -17.22 6.06 -19.49
N THR A 224 -17.81 6.46 -20.62
CA THR A 224 -19.26 6.46 -20.80
C THR A 224 -19.80 5.02 -20.86
N VAL A 225 -20.81 4.75 -20.02
CA VAL A 225 -21.47 3.45 -19.84
C VAL A 225 -21.97 2.88 -21.18
N ARG A 226 -21.82 1.55 -21.35
CA ARG A 226 -22.34 0.81 -22.50
C ARG A 226 -23.86 0.79 -22.46
N ARG A 227 -24.54 1.14 -23.57
CA ARG A 227 -25.97 0.85 -23.76
C ARG A 227 -26.21 -0.64 -23.47
N SER A 228 -26.99 -0.94 -22.43
CA SER A 228 -27.44 -2.30 -22.16
C SER A 228 -28.28 -2.75 -23.36
N ARG A 229 -27.80 -3.77 -24.09
CA ARG A 229 -28.55 -4.34 -25.22
C ARG A 229 -29.81 -5.06 -24.76
N ASP A 230 -29.84 -5.51 -23.50
CA ASP A 230 -30.87 -6.43 -23.00
C ASP A 230 -32.07 -5.72 -22.37
N THR A 231 -31.88 -4.50 -21.83
CA THR A 231 -32.96 -3.78 -21.15
C THR A 231 -33.52 -2.60 -21.94
N GLY A 232 -32.84 -2.12 -22.98
CA GLY A 232 -33.26 -0.94 -23.77
C GLY A 232 -33.36 0.36 -22.97
N ALA A 233 -33.15 0.31 -21.65
CA ALA A 233 -33.17 1.44 -20.74
C ALA A 233 -31.87 2.23 -20.90
N GLU A 234 -32.00 3.52 -21.19
CA GLU A 234 -30.88 4.45 -21.23
C GLU A 234 -30.43 4.77 -19.80
N GLU A 235 -29.58 3.92 -19.23
CA GLU A 235 -28.78 4.34 -18.08
C GLU A 235 -27.78 5.39 -18.58
N GLY A 236 -28.08 6.66 -18.25
CA GLY A 236 -27.18 7.77 -18.52
C GLY A 236 -25.87 7.65 -17.75
N PRO A 237 -24.80 8.33 -18.21
CA PRO A 237 -23.51 8.31 -17.52
C PRO A 237 -23.62 8.93 -16.12
N SER A 238 -22.74 8.48 -15.21
CA SER A 238 -22.69 9.02 -13.86
C SER A 238 -22.39 10.52 -13.86
N ALA A 239 -22.91 11.25 -12.87
CA ALA A 239 -22.67 12.70 -12.75
C ALA A 239 -21.17 13.02 -12.70
N LEU A 240 -20.38 12.15 -12.05
CA LEU A 240 -18.92 12.25 -12.03
C LEU A 240 -18.33 12.14 -13.44
N THR A 241 -18.72 11.12 -14.21
CA THR A 241 -18.23 10.91 -15.58
C THR A 241 -18.48 12.14 -16.45
N GLU A 242 -19.69 12.69 -16.37
CA GLU A 242 -20.06 13.87 -17.15
C GLU A 242 -19.32 15.14 -16.71
N ALA A 243 -19.10 15.32 -15.40
CA ALA A 243 -18.34 16.45 -14.87
C ALA A 243 -16.87 16.38 -15.27
N LEU A 244 -16.24 15.19 -15.18
CA LEU A 244 -14.85 14.98 -15.61
C LEU A 244 -14.64 15.23 -17.11
N ASN A 245 -15.59 14.80 -17.92
CA ASN A 245 -15.55 14.95 -19.38
C ASN A 245 -16.06 16.31 -19.88
N GLY A 246 -16.59 17.16 -18.99
CA GLY A 246 -17.15 18.46 -19.36
C GLY A 246 -18.52 18.40 -20.08
N THR A 247 -19.17 17.23 -20.15
CA THR A 247 -20.46 17.11 -20.83
C THR A 247 -21.60 17.71 -20.01
N LEU A 248 -21.39 17.96 -18.72
CA LEU A 248 -22.35 18.61 -17.81
C LEU A 248 -22.28 20.16 -17.85
N GLY A 249 -22.05 20.73 -19.04
CA GLY A 249 -22.11 22.17 -19.27
C GLY A 249 -20.89 22.98 -18.79
N GLY A 250 -19.72 22.36 -18.60
CA GLY A 250 -18.49 23.11 -18.33
C GLY A 250 -17.25 22.48 -18.96
N ARG A 251 -16.07 22.98 -18.62
CA ARG A 251 -14.82 22.49 -19.20
C ARG A 251 -14.41 21.16 -18.57
N PRO A 252 -13.86 20.22 -19.37
CA PRO A 252 -13.28 18.99 -18.85
C PRO A 252 -12.16 19.32 -17.87
N VAL A 253 -11.94 18.39 -16.95
CA VAL A 253 -10.90 18.49 -15.93
C VAL A 253 -10.06 17.22 -15.91
N ALA A 254 -8.79 17.33 -15.54
CA ALA A 254 -7.86 16.21 -15.55
C ALA A 254 -6.87 16.26 -14.38
N ILE A 255 -6.33 15.10 -14.03
CA ILE A 255 -5.29 15.00 -13.00
C ILE A 255 -3.97 15.46 -13.61
N ASP A 256 -3.23 16.33 -12.92
CA ASP A 256 -1.90 16.75 -13.37
C ASP A 256 -0.85 15.65 -13.11
N PRO A 257 -0.19 15.09 -14.14
CA PRO A 257 0.87 14.12 -13.97
C PRO A 257 2.26 14.76 -13.79
N ASN A 258 2.37 16.09 -13.78
CA ASN A 258 3.67 16.78 -13.89
C ASN A 258 4.70 16.34 -12.84
N THR A 259 4.30 16.20 -11.57
CA THR A 259 5.20 15.74 -10.51
C THR A 259 5.68 14.30 -10.73
N PHE A 260 4.80 13.42 -11.21
CA PHE A 260 5.18 12.06 -11.57
C PHE A 260 6.19 12.03 -12.73
N LEU A 261 6.01 12.90 -13.74
CA LEU A 261 6.94 13.00 -14.86
C LEU A 261 8.34 13.42 -14.40
N VAL A 262 8.42 14.48 -13.60
CA VAL A 262 9.70 14.99 -13.06
C VAL A 262 10.39 13.93 -12.17
N GLN A 263 9.63 13.27 -11.30
CA GLN A 263 10.20 12.20 -10.48
C GLN A 263 10.62 10.99 -11.32
N SER A 264 9.86 10.65 -12.36
CA SER A 264 10.17 9.53 -13.24
C SER A 264 11.51 9.67 -13.97
N GLU A 265 11.98 10.90 -14.22
CA GLU A 265 13.31 11.15 -14.79
C GLU A 265 14.46 10.70 -13.86
N THR A 266 14.23 10.69 -12.55
CA THR A 266 15.26 10.43 -11.53
C THR A 266 15.09 9.10 -10.81
N ILE A 267 13.89 8.51 -10.89
CA ILE A 267 13.57 7.23 -10.26
C ILE A 267 14.31 6.08 -10.98
N GLU A 268 15.15 5.37 -10.22
CA GLU A 268 15.83 4.16 -10.67
C GLU A 268 14.89 2.95 -10.53
N THR A 269 14.50 2.36 -11.66
CA THR A 269 13.71 1.11 -11.70
C THR A 269 14.50 0.06 -12.46
N ALA A 270 14.94 -0.99 -11.75
CA ALA A 270 15.68 -2.09 -12.36
C ALA A 270 14.77 -3.08 -13.10
N ALA A 271 13.50 -3.18 -12.70
CA ALA A 271 12.57 -4.16 -13.23
C ALA A 271 11.89 -3.66 -14.53
N PRO A 272 11.86 -4.44 -15.61
CA PRO A 272 11.31 -4.01 -16.90
C PRO A 272 9.80 -3.75 -16.85
N GLU A 273 9.05 -4.54 -16.09
CA GLU A 273 7.59 -4.38 -15.93
C GLU A 273 7.22 -3.03 -15.28
N LEU A 274 8.03 -2.56 -14.31
CA LEU A 274 7.85 -1.25 -13.70
C LEU A 274 8.16 -0.12 -14.70
N ASN A 275 9.17 -0.29 -15.55
CA ASN A 275 9.51 0.68 -16.59
C ASN A 275 8.41 0.82 -17.65
N LEU A 276 7.84 -0.31 -18.08
CA LEU A 276 6.70 -0.34 -18.99
C LEU A 276 5.48 0.33 -18.36
N ALA A 277 5.16 -0.03 -17.12
CA ALA A 277 4.05 0.55 -16.38
C ALA A 277 4.20 2.08 -16.24
N ARG A 278 5.37 2.54 -15.82
CA ARG A 278 5.71 3.97 -15.71
C ARG A 278 5.49 4.71 -17.02
N THR A 279 5.98 4.17 -18.13
CA THR A 279 5.81 4.77 -19.46
C THR A 279 4.34 4.84 -19.88
N ALA A 280 3.57 3.78 -19.61
CA ALA A 280 2.14 3.74 -19.90
C ALA A 280 1.34 4.75 -19.06
N ILE A 281 1.66 4.92 -17.78
CA ILE A 281 1.06 5.94 -16.90
C ILE A 281 1.34 7.35 -17.46
N CYS A 282 2.59 7.63 -17.82
CA CYS A 282 2.98 8.90 -18.44
C CYS A 282 2.19 9.17 -19.72
N ALA A 283 2.13 8.18 -20.62
CA ALA A 283 1.41 8.27 -21.89
C ALA A 283 -0.08 8.55 -21.65
N TYR A 284 -0.73 7.77 -20.79
CA TYR A 284 -2.14 7.89 -20.45
C TYR A 284 -2.50 9.32 -20.02
N PHE A 285 -1.85 9.85 -18.98
CA PHE A 285 -2.21 11.16 -18.45
C PHE A 285 -1.82 12.32 -19.38
N CYS A 286 -0.70 12.23 -20.10
CA CYS A 286 -0.34 13.23 -21.10
C CYS A 286 -1.36 13.28 -22.25
N GLU A 287 -1.84 12.12 -22.69
CA GLU A 287 -2.88 12.04 -23.71
C GLU A 287 -4.24 12.53 -23.22
N VAL A 288 -4.61 12.29 -21.96
CA VAL A 288 -5.83 12.84 -21.37
C VAL A 288 -5.77 14.37 -21.41
N LEU A 289 -4.65 14.97 -20.99
CA LEU A 289 -4.46 16.42 -21.05
C LEU A 289 -4.54 16.94 -22.49
N ASN A 290 -3.89 16.27 -23.43
CA ASN A 290 -3.89 16.66 -24.85
C ASN A 290 -5.28 16.54 -25.48
N HIS A 291 -6.01 15.46 -25.20
CA HIS A 291 -7.33 15.20 -25.76
C HIS A 291 -8.35 16.27 -25.36
N TYR A 292 -8.29 16.73 -24.11
CA TYR A 292 -9.17 17.77 -23.58
C TYR A 292 -8.59 19.19 -23.71
N GLU A 293 -7.43 19.34 -24.35
CA GLU A 293 -6.71 20.61 -24.53
C GLU A 293 -6.46 21.37 -23.20
N ILE A 294 -6.31 20.63 -22.10
CA ILE A 294 -6.13 21.19 -20.76
C ILE A 294 -4.70 21.70 -20.66
N LYS A 295 -4.54 23.00 -20.44
CA LYS A 295 -3.22 23.60 -20.21
C LYS A 295 -2.78 23.32 -18.78
N LYS A 296 -1.55 22.84 -18.61
CA LYS A 296 -0.92 22.59 -17.29
C LYS A 296 -1.02 23.83 -16.37
N LEU A 297 -1.21 23.60 -15.07
CA LEU A 297 -1.22 24.63 -14.01
C LEU A 297 -2.35 25.66 -14.11
N LYS A 298 -3.51 25.28 -14.65
CA LYS A 298 -4.70 26.14 -14.72
C LYS A 298 -5.78 25.65 -13.76
N ASP A 299 -6.82 26.47 -13.57
CA ASP A 299 -8.06 26.19 -12.84
C ASP A 299 -8.90 25.00 -13.42
N GLU A 300 -8.28 24.06 -14.13
CA GLU A 300 -8.85 22.93 -14.86
C GLU A 300 -8.21 21.59 -14.46
N THR A 301 -7.19 21.61 -13.59
CA THR A 301 -6.55 20.42 -13.06
C THR A 301 -7.18 19.99 -11.72
N LEU A 302 -7.12 18.69 -11.43
CA LEU A 302 -7.68 18.06 -10.24
C LEU A 302 -6.57 17.66 -9.28
N PHE A 303 -6.78 17.95 -8.00
CA PHE A 303 -5.96 17.45 -6.89
C PHE A 303 -4.52 17.97 -6.96
N ASP A 304 -4.31 19.25 -7.26
CA ASP A 304 -3.00 19.88 -7.55
C ASP A 304 -2.19 20.26 -6.31
N TRP A 305 -2.39 19.56 -5.21
CA TRP A 305 -1.74 19.88 -3.94
C TRP A 305 -0.21 19.73 -3.94
N ASP A 306 0.34 18.94 -4.86
CA ASP A 306 1.77 18.82 -5.12
C ASP A 306 2.38 20.16 -5.56
N THR A 307 1.61 20.98 -6.29
CA THR A 307 2.03 22.35 -6.68
C THR A 307 2.09 23.30 -5.49
N TYR A 308 1.38 22.98 -4.40
CA TYR A 308 1.24 23.85 -3.23
C TYR A 308 1.96 23.31 -1.99
N GLY A 309 3.13 22.70 -2.19
CA GLY A 309 3.96 22.22 -1.09
C GLY A 309 3.37 21.00 -0.38
N TRP A 310 2.67 20.14 -1.13
CA TRP A 310 2.01 18.92 -0.64
C TRP A 310 0.83 19.19 0.32
N MET A 311 0.26 20.40 0.25
CA MET A 311 -0.90 20.79 1.05
C MET A 311 -2.14 21.01 0.17
N MET A 312 -3.24 20.38 0.56
CA MET A 312 -4.54 20.49 -0.10
C MET A 312 -5.29 21.74 0.36
N TYR A 313 -4.94 22.90 -0.18
CA TYR A 313 -5.67 24.14 0.09
C TYR A 313 -7.01 24.16 -0.63
N VAL A 314 -8.11 24.25 0.13
CA VAL A 314 -9.48 24.23 -0.43
C VAL A 314 -9.63 25.32 -1.48
N GLU A 315 -9.20 26.54 -1.16
CA GLU A 315 -9.37 27.72 -2.02
C GLU A 315 -8.60 27.67 -3.34
N ARG A 316 -7.62 26.77 -3.47
CA ARG A 316 -6.79 26.63 -4.68
C ARG A 316 -7.27 25.51 -5.60
N GLU A 317 -8.11 24.61 -5.10
CA GLU A 317 -8.65 23.45 -5.82
C GLU A 317 -9.88 23.82 -6.68
N LYS A 318 -9.71 24.77 -7.60
CA LYS A 318 -10.80 25.30 -8.43
C LYS A 318 -11.37 24.29 -9.43
N GLY A 319 -10.53 23.37 -9.93
CA GLY A 319 -10.98 22.29 -10.82
C GLY A 319 -11.93 21.34 -10.07
N LEU A 320 -11.55 20.96 -8.84
CA LEU A 320 -12.37 20.15 -7.96
C LEU A 320 -13.67 20.85 -7.56
N GLU A 321 -13.59 22.13 -7.17
CA GLU A 321 -14.77 22.95 -6.85
C GLU A 321 -15.79 22.94 -8.01
N ARG A 322 -15.31 23.06 -9.25
CA ARG A 322 -16.17 23.03 -10.45
C ARG A 322 -16.86 21.69 -10.62
N VAL A 323 -16.13 20.58 -10.50
CA VAL A 323 -16.71 19.22 -10.61
C VAL A 323 -17.82 19.04 -9.59
N VAL A 324 -17.57 19.42 -8.35
CA VAL A 324 -18.51 19.29 -7.24
C VAL A 324 -19.76 20.12 -7.49
N LYS A 325 -19.59 21.39 -7.90
CA LYS A 325 -20.72 22.27 -8.26
C LYS A 325 -21.55 21.70 -9.40
N GLN A 326 -20.92 21.15 -10.43
CA GLN A 326 -21.64 20.53 -11.56
C GLN A 326 -22.42 19.29 -11.12
N MET A 327 -21.79 18.39 -10.37
CA MET A 327 -22.45 17.18 -9.84
C MET A 327 -23.65 17.54 -8.97
N CYS A 328 -23.50 18.51 -8.06
CA CYS A 328 -24.59 19.02 -7.23
C CYS A 328 -25.70 19.67 -8.08
N ALA A 329 -25.33 20.49 -9.07
CA ALA A 329 -26.30 21.17 -9.94
C ALA A 329 -27.18 20.20 -10.74
N LYS A 330 -26.61 19.07 -11.22
CA LYS A 330 -27.38 18.02 -11.93
C LYS A 330 -28.51 17.43 -11.08
N HIS A 331 -28.35 17.44 -9.76
CA HIS A 331 -29.34 16.93 -8.82
C HIS A 331 -30.09 18.03 -8.06
N LEU A 332 -30.01 19.28 -8.55
CA LEU A 332 -30.66 20.46 -7.95
C LEU A 332 -30.25 20.70 -6.50
N LEU A 333 -28.99 20.41 -6.16
CA LEU A 333 -28.41 20.60 -4.84
C LEU A 333 -27.58 21.87 -4.78
N GLU A 334 -27.69 22.59 -3.68
CA GLU A 334 -26.85 23.76 -3.41
C GLU A 334 -25.53 23.33 -2.75
N THR A 335 -24.42 23.72 -3.38
CA THR A 335 -23.07 23.45 -2.87
C THR A 335 -22.66 24.41 -1.73
N GLY A 336 -23.31 25.57 -1.65
CA GLY A 336 -23.00 26.64 -0.69
C GLY A 336 -21.55 27.17 -0.80
N LYS A 337 -21.11 27.90 0.23
CA LYS A 337 -19.69 28.31 0.41
C LYS A 337 -18.81 27.19 0.97
N ASP A 338 -19.42 26.13 1.50
CA ASP A 338 -18.77 25.04 2.22
C ASP A 338 -18.55 23.79 1.34
N TRP A 339 -18.32 23.96 0.04
CA TRP A 339 -18.11 22.85 -0.90
C TRP A 339 -17.00 21.90 -0.44
N GLY A 340 -16.00 22.42 0.30
CA GLY A 340 -14.92 21.60 0.82
C GLY A 340 -15.41 20.57 1.85
N LYS A 341 -16.41 20.90 2.67
CA LYS A 341 -16.97 19.93 3.63
C LYS A 341 -17.73 18.81 2.94
N LEU A 342 -18.37 19.11 1.80
CA LEU A 342 -19.07 18.11 0.97
C LEU A 342 -18.12 17.08 0.38
N VAL A 343 -16.96 17.53 -0.12
CA VAL A 343 -15.96 16.60 -0.66
C VAL A 343 -15.33 15.77 0.47
N ALA A 344 -15.28 16.25 1.72
CA ALA A 344 -14.62 15.57 2.84
C ALA A 344 -15.52 14.46 3.38
N GLY A 345 -16.80 14.77 3.55
CA GLY A 345 -17.85 13.79 3.84
C GLY A 345 -17.82 13.17 5.25
N ASN A 346 -16.97 13.66 6.16
CA ASN A 346 -16.87 13.13 7.53
C ASN A 346 -17.98 13.65 8.49
N GLN A 347 -18.61 14.78 8.17
CA GLN A 347 -19.75 15.29 8.95
C GLN A 347 -21.07 14.74 8.39
N SER A 348 -21.98 14.28 9.24
CA SER A 348 -23.24 13.63 8.84
C SER A 348 -24.11 14.47 7.91
N GLU A 349 -24.08 15.79 8.07
CA GLU A 349 -24.83 16.75 7.22
C GLU A 349 -24.18 16.95 5.85
N ASN A 350 -22.84 16.81 5.77
CA ASN A 350 -22.05 17.05 4.56
C ASN A 350 -21.62 15.76 3.85
N ALA A 351 -21.97 14.59 4.40
CA ALA A 351 -21.69 13.27 3.82
C ALA A 351 -22.50 12.95 2.55
N TYR A 352 -23.42 13.84 2.15
CA TYR A 352 -24.32 13.60 1.03
C TYR A 352 -23.56 13.28 -0.25
N LEU A 353 -22.53 14.07 -0.62
CA LEU A 353 -21.80 13.86 -1.88
C LEU A 353 -21.11 12.48 -1.91
N VAL A 354 -20.43 12.12 -0.82
CA VAL A 354 -19.75 10.82 -0.68
C VAL A 354 -20.74 9.64 -0.64
N ARG A 355 -21.94 9.85 -0.08
CA ARG A 355 -23.00 8.82 -0.03
C ARG A 355 -23.72 8.65 -1.36
N THR A 356 -23.93 9.74 -2.09
CA THR A 356 -24.65 9.74 -3.37
C THR A 356 -23.76 9.29 -4.52
N TRP A 357 -22.48 9.69 -4.51
CA TRP A 357 -21.48 9.30 -5.50
C TRP A 357 -20.27 8.64 -4.83
N PRO A 358 -20.40 7.37 -4.39
CA PRO A 358 -19.28 6.62 -3.80
C PRO A 358 -18.08 6.50 -4.76
N GLU A 359 -18.32 6.53 -6.08
CA GLU A 359 -17.28 6.51 -7.11
C GLU A 359 -16.33 7.72 -7.02
N PHE A 360 -16.84 8.88 -6.60
CA PHE A 360 -16.04 10.08 -6.42
C PHE A 360 -15.10 9.94 -5.23
N ALA A 361 -15.60 9.42 -4.11
CA ALA A 361 -14.78 9.17 -2.93
C ALA A 361 -13.67 8.15 -3.20
N ALA A 362 -13.99 7.11 -3.99
CA ALA A 362 -12.99 6.14 -4.44
C ALA A 362 -11.89 6.79 -5.30
N LEU A 363 -12.27 7.58 -6.30
CA LEU A 363 -11.32 8.28 -7.16
C LEU A 363 -10.42 9.25 -6.36
N ARG A 364 -11.01 10.08 -5.50
CA ARG A 364 -10.29 11.00 -4.60
C ARG A 364 -9.24 10.26 -3.77
N ASP A 365 -9.63 9.16 -3.15
CA ASP A 365 -8.76 8.41 -2.23
C ASP A 365 -7.60 7.72 -2.96
N ILE A 366 -7.85 7.18 -4.15
CA ILE A 366 -6.81 6.57 -4.99
C ILE A 366 -5.78 7.61 -5.42
N ILE A 367 -6.23 8.77 -5.90
CA ILE A 367 -5.35 9.86 -6.34
C ILE A 367 -4.59 10.43 -5.15
N PHE A 368 -5.24 10.49 -3.98
CA PHE A 368 -4.57 10.85 -2.74
C PHE A 368 -3.37 9.96 -2.46
N PHE A 369 -3.55 8.65 -2.44
CA PHE A 369 -2.42 7.75 -2.21
C PHE A 369 -1.31 7.94 -3.24
N TRP A 370 -1.67 8.08 -4.53
CA TRP A 370 -0.68 8.25 -5.57
C TRP A 370 0.21 9.48 -5.36
N LYS A 371 -0.38 10.65 -5.09
CA LYS A 371 0.42 11.85 -4.83
C LYS A 371 1.07 11.82 -3.44
N TYR A 372 0.43 11.23 -2.42
CA TYR A 372 1.02 11.09 -1.09
C TYR A 372 2.37 10.36 -1.13
N PHE A 373 2.45 9.26 -1.89
CA PHE A 373 3.71 8.52 -2.05
C PHE A 373 4.73 9.20 -2.98
N MET A 374 4.35 10.26 -3.70
CA MET A 374 5.31 11.14 -4.38
C MET A 374 5.87 12.22 -3.45
N CYS A 375 5.35 12.38 -2.23
CA CYS A 375 5.82 13.43 -1.33
C CYS A 375 7.32 13.29 -1.07
N THR A 376 8.07 14.36 -1.29
CA THR A 376 9.54 14.37 -1.11
C THR A 376 9.94 14.53 0.35
N ASP A 377 9.01 14.91 1.24
CA ASP A 377 9.29 15.07 2.66
C ASP A 377 9.13 13.73 3.39
N LEU A 378 10.26 13.15 3.80
CA LEU A 378 10.30 11.85 4.48
C LEU A 378 9.56 11.85 5.83
N ARG A 379 9.39 13.02 6.46
CA ARG A 379 8.73 13.17 7.77
C ARG A 379 7.22 12.96 7.70
N VAL A 380 6.65 13.01 6.50
CA VAL A 380 5.21 12.82 6.27
C VAL A 380 4.84 11.34 6.28
N PHE A 381 5.81 10.45 6.06
CA PHE A 381 5.57 9.00 6.10
C PHE A 381 5.59 8.47 7.53
N PRO A 382 4.71 7.53 7.87
CA PRO A 382 4.69 6.93 9.19
C PRO A 382 5.91 6.04 9.41
N ASP A 383 6.27 5.86 10.68
CA ASP A 383 7.29 4.89 11.07
C ASP A 383 6.89 3.46 10.69
N ILE A 384 7.90 2.64 10.44
CA ILE A 384 7.72 1.22 10.14
C ILE A 384 7.11 0.54 11.36
N SER A 385 5.86 0.11 11.24
CA SER A 385 5.13 -0.56 12.32
C SER A 385 4.17 -1.60 11.77
N SER A 386 3.53 -2.36 12.65
CA SER A 386 2.50 -3.33 12.28
C SER A 386 1.18 -2.63 11.95
N TRP A 387 1.04 -2.14 10.72
CA TRP A 387 -0.18 -1.46 10.26
C TRP A 387 -1.34 -2.41 10.01
N SER A 388 -2.51 -2.07 10.55
CA SER A 388 -3.76 -2.74 10.19
C SER A 388 -4.29 -2.20 8.87
N LEU A 389 -5.14 -2.97 8.18
CA LEU A 389 -5.84 -2.46 7.00
C LEU A 389 -6.70 -1.24 7.38
N GLN A 390 -7.31 -1.28 8.58
CA GLN A 390 -8.16 -0.22 9.08
C GLN A 390 -7.42 1.12 9.22
N ALA A 391 -6.13 1.08 9.52
CA ALA A 391 -5.29 2.27 9.63
C ALA A 391 -5.03 2.95 8.27
N ALA A 392 -5.24 2.25 7.15
CA ALA A 392 -5.12 2.84 5.82
C ALA A 392 -6.44 3.48 5.33
N TYR A 393 -7.57 3.35 6.04
CA TYR A 393 -8.79 4.06 5.64
C TYR A 393 -8.60 5.57 5.80
N LEU A 394 -8.78 6.30 4.70
CA LEU A 394 -8.67 7.75 4.69
C LEU A 394 -9.90 8.38 5.35
N THR A 395 -9.64 9.26 6.30
CA THR A 395 -10.66 10.11 6.94
C THR A 395 -10.33 11.55 6.62
N TRP A 396 -11.26 12.22 5.94
CA TRP A 396 -11.05 13.54 5.39
C TRP A 396 -11.77 14.57 6.25
N ASN A 397 -11.03 15.58 6.68
CA ASN A 397 -11.60 16.73 7.36
C ASN A 397 -11.18 18.00 6.63
N VAL A 398 -11.83 19.12 6.95
CA VAL A 398 -11.37 20.45 6.57
C VAL A 398 -10.88 21.10 7.86
N ALA A 399 -9.61 21.49 7.91
CA ALA A 399 -8.99 22.04 9.11
C ALA A 399 -8.15 23.27 8.77
N ASN A 400 -7.90 24.12 9.78
CA ASN A 400 -7.04 25.30 9.57
C ASN A 400 -5.60 24.86 9.35
N GLU A 401 -4.79 25.67 8.65
CA GLU A 401 -3.40 25.32 8.33
C GLU A 401 -2.56 24.86 9.52
N SER A 402 -2.78 25.51 10.67
CA SER A 402 -2.11 25.21 11.93
C SER A 402 -2.37 23.80 12.46
N GLU A 403 -3.40 23.14 11.94
CA GLU A 403 -3.88 21.83 12.36
C GLU A 403 -3.60 20.74 11.30
N VAL A 404 -2.99 21.10 10.16
CA VAL A 404 -2.74 20.19 9.04
C VAL A 404 -1.27 19.81 8.95
N PHE A 405 -1.02 18.53 8.71
CA PHE A 405 0.32 17.99 8.51
C PHE A 405 0.93 18.50 7.19
N GLY A 406 2.08 19.18 7.27
CA GLY A 406 2.82 19.73 6.13
C GLY A 406 3.86 20.76 6.59
N PRO A 407 4.84 21.13 5.76
CA PRO A 407 5.71 22.27 6.07
C PRO A 407 4.84 23.53 6.17
N PRO A 408 4.82 24.25 7.32
CA PRO A 408 3.92 25.38 7.49
C PRO A 408 4.28 26.51 6.52
N THR A 409 3.30 27.01 5.74
CA THR A 409 3.54 28.12 4.79
C THR A 409 2.70 29.38 5.03
N ASN A 410 1.80 29.40 6.02
CA ASN A 410 0.93 30.52 6.38
C ASN A 410 0.06 31.03 5.20
N ARG A 411 -0.67 30.14 4.52
CA ARG A 411 -1.52 30.39 3.34
C ARG A 411 -3.00 29.98 3.45
N GLY A 412 -3.50 29.44 4.56
CA GLY A 412 -4.95 29.25 4.80
C GLY A 412 -5.45 27.82 5.07
N VAL A 413 -6.75 27.57 4.96
CA VAL A 413 -7.42 26.30 5.33
C VAL A 413 -7.04 25.14 4.40
N ALA A 414 -6.69 23.98 4.96
CA ALA A 414 -6.26 22.80 4.23
C ALA A 414 -7.03 21.53 4.64
N TRP A 415 -6.97 20.50 3.79
CA TRP A 415 -7.55 19.20 4.09
C TRP A 415 -6.52 18.33 4.79
N PRO A 416 -6.68 17.99 6.08
CA PRO A 416 -5.97 16.83 6.59
C PRO A 416 -6.62 15.60 5.97
N ALA A 417 -5.90 14.96 5.06
CA ALA A 417 -6.29 13.70 4.45
C ALA A 417 -6.19 12.51 5.41
N TRP A 418 -5.64 12.73 6.60
CA TRP A 418 -5.33 11.67 7.53
C TRP A 418 -5.49 12.09 8.98
N THR A 419 -6.68 11.83 9.51
CA THR A 419 -6.91 11.78 10.96
C THR A 419 -7.11 10.34 11.39
N GLY A 420 -6.13 9.48 11.15
CA GLY A 420 -6.02 8.25 11.93
C GLY A 420 -5.77 8.64 13.38
N ARG A 421 -6.86 8.84 14.17
CA ARG A 421 -6.80 8.81 15.63
C ARG A 421 -6.38 7.39 16.02
N GLU A 422 -5.07 7.15 15.95
CA GLU A 422 -4.26 6.01 16.41
C GLU A 422 -2.89 5.96 15.69
N PHE A 423 -2.51 7.01 14.94
CA PHE A 423 -1.10 7.36 14.73
C PHE A 423 -0.64 8.19 15.93
N GLY A 424 0.48 7.79 16.53
CA GLY A 424 0.92 8.18 17.86
C GLY A 424 0.78 9.67 18.21
N ARG A 425 0.29 9.91 19.43
CA ARG A 425 0.45 11.19 20.13
C ARG A 425 1.91 11.65 20.02
N PHE A 426 2.14 12.81 19.40
CA PHE A 426 3.16 13.73 19.90
C PHE A 426 2.45 14.92 20.53
N SER A 427 2.12 14.75 21.81
CA SER A 427 1.96 15.86 22.73
C SER A 427 3.33 16.16 23.32
N VAL A 428 3.82 17.39 23.18
CA VAL A 428 4.82 17.99 24.08
C VAL A 428 4.49 19.49 24.22
N PRO A 429 4.89 20.20 25.29
CA PRO A 429 3.96 20.74 26.26
C PRO A 429 4.04 22.28 26.41
N GLN A 430 3.01 22.83 27.04
CA GLN A 430 2.99 23.97 27.97
C GLN A 430 3.54 25.37 27.59
N SER A 431 2.80 26.34 28.14
CA SER A 431 3.16 27.74 28.51
C SER A 431 3.31 28.72 27.35
N PHE A 432 2.64 29.88 27.32
CA PHE A 432 2.12 30.77 28.36
C PHE A 432 0.65 31.16 28.16
#